data_AF-A0ABD2ZM43-F1
#
_entry.id   AF-A0ABD2ZM43-F1
#
_cell.length_a   1.000
_cell.length_b   1.000
_cell.length_c   1.000
_cell.angle_alpha   90.00
_cell.angle_beta   90.00
_cell.angle_gamma   90.00
#
_symmetry.space_group_name_H-M   'P 1'
#
loop_
_entity.id
_entity.type
_entity.pdbx_description
1 polymer ?
#
loop_
_entity_poly.entity_id
_entity_poly.type
_entity_poly.pdbx_seq_one_letter_code
_entity_poly.pdbx_strand_id
1 'polypeptide(L)'
;MLCPGCRAVVSIPMEILLAKAISVPDIFDQVGLVVIAEVRETKFLAEDVVKQIEAHVAEEHGVIVVSTVLIKPRSISKTTLGKIKRFECAKKFIDGTLNGLLSEQTGIPVAKISTTGSLVSYGVDSIGVV
;
A
#
# COMPACT_ATOMS: atom_id res chain seq x y z
N MET A 1 5.69 -1.42 11.68
CA MET A 1 4.71 -2.53 11.89
C MET A 1 3.42 -2.30 11.08
N LEU A 2 2.82 -3.35 10.48
CA LEU A 2 1.49 -3.30 9.81
C LEU A 2 0.36 -3.14 10.82
N CYS A 3 -0.67 -2.34 10.51
CA CYS A 3 -1.87 -2.23 11.34
C CYS A 3 -2.71 -3.53 11.28
N PRO A 4 -2.99 -4.20 12.41
CA PRO A 4 -3.95 -5.30 12.44
C PRO A 4 -5.35 -4.79 12.08
N GLY A 5 -6.09 -5.52 11.23
CA GLY A 5 -7.47 -5.21 10.84
C GLY A 5 -7.66 -4.04 9.85
N CYS A 6 -6.58 -3.48 9.29
CA CYS A 6 -6.64 -2.37 8.32
C CYS A 6 -5.97 -2.75 6.98
N ARG A 7 -6.44 -3.84 6.36
CA ARG A 7 -5.92 -4.34 5.08
C ARG A 7 -7.07 -4.61 4.12
N ALA A 8 -6.98 -4.10 2.90
CA ALA A 8 -7.94 -4.36 1.83
C ALA A 8 -7.26 -5.12 0.71
N VAL A 9 -8.01 -6.02 0.09
CA VAL A 9 -7.65 -6.66 -1.17
C VAL A 9 -8.71 -6.29 -2.18
N VAL A 10 -8.29 -5.82 -3.35
CA VAL A 10 -9.19 -5.36 -4.42
C VAL A 10 -8.73 -5.95 -5.75
N SER A 11 -9.69 -6.36 -6.57
CA SER A 11 -9.44 -6.79 -7.95
C SER A 11 -9.55 -5.60 -8.87
N ILE A 12 -8.53 -5.38 -9.70
CA ILE A 12 -8.47 -4.24 -10.63
C ILE A 12 -8.31 -4.77 -12.06
N PRO A 13 -9.09 -4.27 -13.04
CA PRO A 13 -8.90 -4.62 -14.44
C PRO A 13 -7.48 -4.37 -14.93
N MET A 14 -6.95 -5.30 -15.73
CA MET A 14 -5.57 -5.25 -16.19
C MET A 14 -5.26 -4.01 -17.04
N GLU A 15 -6.23 -3.51 -17.83
CA GLU A 15 -6.09 -2.25 -18.58
C GLU A 15 -5.67 -1.08 -17.68
N ILE A 16 -6.26 -0.98 -16.48
CA ILE A 16 -5.94 0.09 -15.52
C ILE A 16 -4.55 -0.12 -14.91
N LEU A 17 -4.16 -1.38 -14.69
CA LEU A 17 -2.86 -1.72 -14.14
C LEU A 17 -1.74 -1.40 -15.14
N LEU A 18 -1.93 -1.77 -16.41
CA LEU A 18 -1.04 -1.44 -17.51
C LEU A 18 -0.97 0.08 -17.74
N ALA A 19 -2.10 0.80 -17.68
CA ALA A 19 -2.15 2.25 -17.78
C ALA A 19 -1.37 2.96 -16.64
N LYS A 20 -1.23 2.32 -15.48
CA LYS A 20 -0.40 2.78 -14.36
C LYS A 20 1.05 2.30 -14.43
N ALA A 21 1.46 1.66 -15.54
CA ALA A 21 2.76 1.05 -15.76
C ALA A 21 3.14 -0.02 -14.73
N ILE A 22 2.14 -0.71 -14.18
CA ILE A 22 2.36 -1.86 -13.29
C ILE A 22 2.82 -3.05 -14.15
N SER A 23 3.96 -3.65 -13.78
CA SER A 23 4.45 -4.86 -14.45
C SER A 23 3.58 -6.05 -14.03
N VAL A 24 2.62 -6.39 -14.89
CA VAL A 24 1.75 -7.55 -14.69
C VAL A 24 2.35 -8.73 -15.44
N PRO A 25 2.53 -9.91 -14.81
CA PRO A 25 3.00 -11.07 -15.54
C PRO A 25 1.91 -11.56 -16.52
N ASP A 26 2.29 -12.15 -17.66
CA ASP A 26 1.41 -12.55 -18.77
C ASP A 26 0.36 -13.64 -18.43
N ILE A 27 0.30 -14.05 -17.17
CA ILE A 27 -0.55 -15.10 -16.61
C ILE A 27 -1.92 -14.60 -16.14
N PHE A 28 -2.17 -13.28 -16.18
CA PHE A 28 -3.45 -12.70 -15.77
C PHE A 28 -4.38 -12.48 -16.96
N ASP A 29 -5.52 -13.17 -16.99
CA ASP A 29 -6.45 -13.06 -18.12
C ASP A 29 -7.16 -11.70 -18.20
N GLN A 30 -7.67 -11.15 -17.09
CA GLN A 30 -8.49 -9.92 -17.11
C GLN A 30 -8.38 -9.02 -15.86
N VAL A 31 -8.08 -9.57 -14.69
CA VAL A 31 -8.05 -8.82 -13.42
C VAL A 31 -6.78 -9.14 -12.63
N GLY A 32 -6.15 -8.12 -12.08
CA GLY A 32 -5.01 -8.26 -11.16
C GLY A 32 -5.41 -8.01 -9.71
N LEU A 33 -4.75 -8.70 -8.78
CA LEU A 33 -4.97 -8.56 -7.35
C LEU A 33 -4.11 -7.44 -6.78
N VAL A 34 -4.72 -6.48 -6.09
CA VAL A 34 -4.01 -5.36 -5.44
C VAL A 34 -4.27 -5.40 -3.94
N VAL A 35 -3.19 -5.34 -3.15
CA VAL A 35 -3.24 -5.27 -1.69
C VAL A 35 -3.02 -3.84 -1.23
N ILE A 36 -3.87 -3.34 -0.32
CA ILE A 36 -3.74 -2.02 0.30
C ILE A 36 -3.63 -2.22 1.80
N ALA A 37 -2.53 -1.77 2.40
CA ALA A 37 -2.28 -1.97 3.83
C ALA A 37 -1.81 -0.68 4.52
N GLU A 38 -2.31 -0.47 5.74
CA GLU A 38 -1.83 0.62 6.60
C GLU A 38 -0.58 0.21 7.39
N VAL A 39 0.44 1.07 7.39
CA VAL A 39 1.71 0.86 8.10
C VAL A 39 1.95 1.98 9.10
N ARG A 40 2.24 1.65 10.37
CA ARG A 40 2.45 2.65 11.44
C ARG A 40 3.86 3.22 11.52
N GLU A 41 4.85 2.48 11.04
CA GLU A 41 6.27 2.82 11.20
C GLU A 41 7.02 2.55 9.90
N THR A 42 7.84 3.50 9.48
CA THR A 42 8.76 3.41 8.34
C THR A 42 10.13 2.84 8.71
N LYS A 43 10.28 2.25 9.91
CA LYS A 43 11.55 1.67 10.38
C LYS A 43 11.96 0.42 9.59
N PHE A 44 11.01 -0.22 8.92
CA PHE A 44 11.25 -1.32 7.98
C PHE A 44 11.38 -0.74 6.58
N LEU A 45 12.37 -1.21 5.82
CA LEU A 45 12.40 -1.00 4.38
C LEU A 45 11.04 -1.47 3.83
N ALA A 46 10.26 -0.54 3.29
CA ALA A 46 8.91 -0.85 2.84
C ALA A 46 8.89 -1.88 1.71
N GLU A 47 9.97 -1.97 0.94
CA GLU A 47 10.22 -3.03 -0.03
C GLU A 47 10.23 -4.42 0.61
N ASP A 48 10.83 -4.56 1.81
CA ASP A 48 10.84 -5.83 2.55
C ASP A 48 9.42 -6.23 2.97
N VAL A 49 8.62 -5.27 3.42
CA VAL A 49 7.23 -5.51 3.82
C VAL A 49 6.38 -5.92 2.61
N VAL A 50 6.57 -5.27 1.46
CA VAL A 50 5.90 -5.63 0.21
C VAL A 50 6.25 -7.06 -0.20
N LYS A 51 7.55 -7.39 -0.28
CA LYS A 51 8.01 -8.74 -0.64
C LYS A 51 7.47 -9.81 0.30
N GLN A 52 7.47 -9.54 1.61
CA GLN A 52 6.93 -10.49 2.59
C GLN A 52 5.43 -10.72 2.39
N ILE A 53 4.65 -9.68 2.12
CA ILE A 53 3.21 -9.80 1.84
C ILE A 53 3.00 -10.63 0.56
N GLU A 54 3.72 -10.33 -0.51
CA GLU A 54 3.57 -11.00 -1.80
C GLU A 54 3.96 -12.49 -1.71
N ALA A 55 5.07 -12.80 -1.03
CA ALA A 55 5.51 -14.17 -0.78
C ALA A 55 4.47 -14.95 0.05
N HIS A 56 4.01 -14.40 1.17
CA HIS A 56 3.03 -15.09 2.02
C HIS A 56 1.70 -15.33 1.30
N VAL A 57 1.21 -14.36 0.52
CA VAL A 57 -0.06 -14.54 -0.23
C VAL A 57 0.10 -15.60 -1.33
N ALA A 58 1.25 -15.63 -2.01
CA ALA A 58 1.55 -16.64 -3.00
C ALA A 58 1.67 -18.05 -2.37
N GLU A 59 2.36 -18.18 -1.24
CA GLU A 59 2.58 -19.47 -0.56
C GLU A 59 1.31 -20.00 0.12
N GLU A 60 0.55 -19.14 0.80
CA GLU A 60 -0.62 -19.56 1.59
C GLU A 60 -1.87 -19.75 0.71
N HIS A 61 -2.03 -18.94 -0.33
CA HIS A 61 -3.25 -18.93 -1.13
C HIS A 61 -3.04 -19.34 -2.59
N GLY A 62 -1.79 -19.47 -3.06
CA GLY A 62 -1.50 -19.78 -4.46
C GLY A 62 -1.91 -18.65 -5.42
N VAL A 63 -2.09 -17.43 -4.92
CA VAL A 63 -2.52 -16.28 -5.72
C VAL A 63 -1.40 -15.25 -5.80
N ILE A 64 -1.16 -14.75 -7.01
CA ILE A 64 -0.14 -13.73 -7.24
C ILE A 64 -0.75 -12.35 -6.97
N VAL A 65 -0.06 -11.57 -6.13
CA VAL A 65 -0.37 -10.16 -5.92
C VAL A 65 0.34 -9.36 -7.01
N VAL A 66 -0.40 -8.52 -7.72
CA VAL A 66 0.13 -7.71 -8.83
C VAL A 66 0.73 -6.40 -8.33
N SER A 67 0.18 -5.85 -7.25
CA SER A 67 0.70 -4.63 -6.63
C SER A 67 0.31 -4.55 -5.16
N THR A 68 1.24 -4.06 -4.34
CA THR A 68 1.01 -3.78 -2.93
C THR A 68 1.20 -2.30 -2.65
N VAL A 69 0.18 -1.64 -2.11
CA VAL A 69 0.20 -0.22 -1.77
C VAL A 69 0.19 -0.05 -0.25
N LEU A 70 1.25 0.56 0.26
CA LEU A 70 1.35 0.91 1.67
C LEU A 70 0.88 2.35 1.88
N ILE A 71 -0.12 2.54 2.73
CA ILE A 71 -0.72 3.85 3.02
C ILE A 71 -0.52 4.25 4.48
N LYS A 72 -0.68 5.55 4.75
CA LYS A 72 -0.64 6.09 6.12
C LYS A 72 -1.79 5.51 6.96
N PRO A 73 -1.60 5.30 8.28
CA PRO A 73 -2.68 4.89 9.16
C PRO A 73 -3.84 5.88 9.14
N ARG A 74 -5.06 5.37 9.38
CA ARG A 74 -6.33 6.12 9.34
C ARG A 74 -6.70 6.66 7.95
N SER A 75 -6.03 6.23 6.88
CA SER A 75 -6.32 6.65 5.50
C SER A 75 -7.15 5.63 4.71
N ILE A 76 -7.27 4.39 5.21
CA ILE A 76 -8.10 3.38 4.55
C ILE A 76 -9.59 3.72 4.71
N SER A 77 -10.33 3.67 3.61
CA SER A 77 -11.76 3.99 3.63
C SER A 77 -12.56 2.94 4.42
N LYS A 78 -13.26 3.39 5.46
CA LYS A 78 -14.13 2.56 6.30
C LYS A 78 -15.54 3.12 6.39
N THR A 79 -16.52 2.27 6.69
CA THR A 79 -17.87 2.67 7.10
C THR A 79 -17.84 3.19 8.54
N THR A 80 -18.92 3.84 8.98
CA THR A 80 -19.09 4.32 10.35
C THR A 80 -18.92 3.20 11.40
N LEU A 81 -19.16 1.95 11.00
CA LEU A 81 -18.98 0.75 11.84
C LEU A 81 -17.58 0.12 11.72
N GLY A 82 -16.64 0.79 11.06
CA GLY A 82 -15.26 0.33 10.93
C GLY A 82 -15.02 -0.75 9.86
N LYS A 83 -16.03 -1.15 9.08
CA LYS A 83 -15.86 -2.10 7.97
C LYS A 83 -15.15 -1.43 6.80
N ILE A 84 -14.22 -2.12 6.16
CA ILE A 84 -13.49 -1.61 4.99
C ILE A 84 -14.44 -1.42 3.81
N LYS A 85 -14.46 -0.22 3.24
CA LYS A 85 -15.17 0.08 1.99
C LYS A 85 -14.28 -0.28 0.81
N ARG A 86 -14.26 -1.57 0.45
CA ARG A 86 -13.38 -2.09 -0.61
C ARG A 86 -13.61 -1.40 -1.96
N PHE A 87 -14.86 -1.11 -2.30
CA PHE A 87 -15.20 -0.37 -3.52
C PHE A 87 -14.56 1.04 -3.55
N GLU A 88 -14.59 1.75 -2.43
CA GLU A 88 -13.99 3.09 -2.33
C GLU A 88 -12.46 3.00 -2.39
N CYS A 89 -11.86 1.97 -1.78
CA CYS A 89 -10.42 1.73 -1.87
C CYS A 89 -9.98 1.42 -3.31
N ALA A 90 -10.73 0.58 -4.03
CA ALA A 90 -10.49 0.29 -5.44
C ALA A 90 -10.60 1.56 -6.30
N LYS A 91 -11.67 2.35 -6.09
CA LYS A 91 -11.85 3.63 -6.78
C LYS A 91 -10.67 4.57 -6.52
N LYS A 92 -10.25 4.73 -5.26
CA LYS A 92 -9.10 5.59 -4.91
C LYS A 92 -7.80 5.10 -5.53
N PHE A 93 -7.61 3.78 -5.65
CA PHE A 93 -6.46 3.21 -6.34
C PHE A 93 -6.48 3.56 -7.85
N ILE A 94 -7.63 3.34 -8.50
CA ILE A 94 -7.85 3.66 -9.92
C ILE A 94 -7.62 5.16 -10.16
N ASP A 95 -8.21 6.02 -9.34
CA ASP A 95 -8.09 7.48 -9.43
C ASP A 95 -6.71 8.01 -9.00
N GLY A 96 -5.84 7.17 -8.42
CA GLY A 96 -4.52 7.58 -7.93
C GLY A 96 -4.57 8.53 -6.71
N THR A 97 -5.65 8.48 -5.93
CA THR A 97 -5.88 9.38 -4.78
C THR A 97 -5.52 8.72 -3.43
N LEU A 98 -4.97 7.51 -3.46
CA LEU A 98 -4.41 6.88 -2.26
C LEU A 98 -3.16 7.64 -1.80
N ASN A 99 -3.16 8.09 -0.55
CA ASN A 99 -2.01 8.73 0.08
C ASN A 99 -1.00 7.67 0.52
N GLY A 100 -0.25 7.13 -0.45
CA GLY A 100 0.77 6.12 -0.27
C GLY A 100 1.99 6.66 0.50
N LEU A 101 2.59 5.81 1.32
CA LEU A 101 3.91 6.03 1.92
C LEU A 101 5.03 5.58 0.99
N LEU A 102 4.83 4.45 0.30
CA LEU A 102 5.66 4.02 -0.81
C LEU A 102 4.76 3.51 -1.93
N SER A 103 4.90 4.15 -3.08
CA SER A 103 4.48 3.64 -4.38
C SER A 103 5.72 3.52 -5.24
N GLU A 104 6.73 2.80 -4.77
CA GLU A 104 8.03 2.72 -5.46
C GLU A 104 8.07 1.62 -6.51
N GLN A 105 7.08 0.73 -6.51
CA GLN A 105 6.86 -0.15 -7.65
C GLN A 105 5.70 0.43 -8.45
N THR A 106 6.09 1.11 -9.53
CA THR A 106 5.35 1.41 -10.76
C THR A 106 4.72 2.80 -10.88
N GLY A 107 5.40 3.66 -11.65
CA GLY A 107 4.77 4.51 -12.67
C GLY A 107 3.94 5.73 -12.26
N ILE A 108 3.67 5.99 -10.98
CA ILE A 108 2.95 7.21 -10.59
C ILE A 108 3.97 8.33 -10.33
N PRO A 109 3.94 9.45 -11.08
CA PRO A 109 4.90 10.52 -10.92
C PRO A 109 4.84 11.08 -9.50
N VAL A 110 6.02 11.07 -8.87
CA VAL A 110 6.38 11.59 -7.54
C VAL A 110 6.15 13.12 -7.41
N ALA A 111 5.40 13.74 -8.33
CA ALA A 111 5.16 15.18 -8.37
C ALA A 111 4.04 15.68 -7.42
N LYS A 112 3.39 14.80 -6.64
CA LYS A 112 2.37 15.18 -5.64
C LYS A 112 2.60 14.64 -4.23
N ILE A 113 3.76 14.04 -3.93
CA ILE A 113 4.15 13.87 -2.53
C ILE A 113 4.56 15.23 -1.97
N SER A 114 3.65 15.88 -1.26
CA SER A 114 3.96 17.07 -0.46
C SER A 114 4.94 16.66 0.64
N THR A 115 6.22 16.75 0.32
CA THR A 115 7.34 16.71 1.27
C THR A 115 7.35 18.02 2.04
N THR A 116 6.41 18.20 2.96
CA THR A 116 6.45 19.33 3.89
C THR A 116 5.90 18.89 5.24
N GLY A 117 6.79 18.70 6.23
CA GLY A 117 6.32 18.42 7.59
C GLY A 117 7.33 17.89 8.60
N SER A 118 8.46 18.57 8.76
CA SER A 118 9.23 18.67 10.01
C SER A 118 9.93 17.41 10.57
N LEU A 119 11.21 17.29 10.20
CA LEU A 119 12.22 16.47 10.88
C LEU A 119 12.62 17.03 12.28
N VAL A 120 11.83 17.91 12.90
CA VAL A 120 12.24 18.69 14.10
C VAL A 120 11.32 18.48 15.32
N SER A 121 10.19 17.78 15.21
CA SER A 121 9.24 17.69 16.34
C SER A 121 9.51 16.57 17.35
N TYR A 122 10.33 15.57 17.03
CA TYR A 122 10.52 14.42 17.92
C TYR A 122 11.85 14.58 18.62
N GLY A 123 11.77 15.25 19.78
CA GLY A 123 12.88 15.53 20.69
C GLY A 123 13.87 14.38 20.73
N VAL A 124 15.06 14.65 20.20
CA VAL A 124 16.27 13.89 20.47
C VAL A 124 16.64 14.14 21.92
N ASP A 125 15.86 13.56 22.85
CA ASP A 125 16.31 13.43 24.22
C ASP A 125 17.15 12.16 24.31
N SER A 126 18.44 12.42 24.36
CA SER A 126 19.48 11.51 24.79
C SER A 126 19.04 10.83 26.08
N ILE A 127 18.81 9.52 26.07
CA ILE A 127 18.82 8.73 27.30
C ILE A 127 19.82 7.60 27.11
N GLY A 128 21.03 7.83 27.62
CA GLY A 128 21.91 6.75 28.01
C GLY A 128 21.46 6.18 29.36
N VAL A 129 21.58 4.87 29.52
CA VAL A 129 21.65 4.09 30.77
C VAL A 129 22.22 2.73 30.32
N VAL A 130 23.53 2.54 30.47
CA VAL A 130 24.26 1.70 31.46
C VAL A 130 24.28 0.21 31.11
#